data_AF-A0A942C4U7-F1
#
_entry.id   AF-A0A942C4U7-F1
#
_cell.length_a   1.000
_cell.length_b   1.000
_cell.length_c   1.000
_cell.angle_alpha   90.00
_cell.angle_beta   90.00
_cell.angle_gamma   90.00
#
_symmetry.space_group_name_H-M   'P 1'
#
loop_
_entity.id
_entity.type
_entity.pdbx_description
1 polymer ?
#
loop_
_entity_poly.entity_id
_entity_poly.type
_entity_poly.pdbx_seq_one_letter_code
_entity_poly.pdbx_strand_id
1 'polypeptide(L)'
;MNDNYLWDKSGEPDEEIQHLESLLSDFRYQPRPFVVPEEAPKKMIFSMLSMSTLRYGAIAALALLTLGIGLWYGLRSANEVEQVVRQPQQSTPVPTVAANNAEVKQAPGVTALQTVKHAAIARPIVRKPKVIKRATDKQLELEGEMAKEKVLYALQLTSKQLDVIARKIQTDTN
;
A
#
# COMPACT_ATOMS: atom_id res chain seq x y z
N MET A 1 -44.95 37.93 7.38
CA MET A 1 -44.12 36.88 6.76
C MET A 1 -44.94 36.17 5.70
N ASN A 2 -44.75 36.61 4.46
CA ASN A 2 -45.40 36.05 3.28
C ASN A 2 -44.57 34.85 2.78
N ASP A 3 -45.09 33.63 2.98
CA ASP A 3 -44.37 32.40 2.64
C ASP A 3 -44.07 32.28 1.14
N ASN A 4 -44.90 32.88 0.28
CA ASN A 4 -44.70 32.83 -1.16
C ASN A 4 -43.40 33.54 -1.57
N TYR A 5 -43.09 34.70 -0.99
CA TYR A 5 -41.87 35.46 -1.30
C TYR A 5 -40.58 34.66 -1.03
N LEU A 6 -40.58 33.77 -0.04
CA LEU A 6 -39.40 32.98 0.34
C LEU A 6 -39.03 31.90 -0.68
N TRP A 7 -40.00 31.37 -1.43
CA TRP A 7 -39.77 30.24 -2.33
C TRP A 7 -39.64 30.65 -3.79
N ASP A 8 -40.41 31.63 -4.24
CA ASP A 8 -40.43 32.06 -5.64
C ASP A 8 -40.27 33.58 -5.84
N LYS A 9 -40.09 34.34 -4.75
CA LYS A 9 -40.06 35.82 -4.75
C LYS A 9 -41.32 36.45 -5.35
N SER A 10 -42.46 35.76 -5.34
CA SER A 10 -43.75 36.31 -5.74
C SER A 10 -44.45 36.98 -4.55
N GLY A 11 -45.09 38.13 -4.80
CA GLY A 11 -45.79 38.93 -3.79
C GLY A 11 -45.00 40.15 -3.29
N GLU A 12 -45.63 40.93 -2.40
CA GLU A 12 -44.98 42.08 -1.76
C GLU A 12 -43.96 41.61 -0.70
N PRO A 13 -42.70 42.08 -0.76
CA PRO A 13 -41.70 41.81 0.25
C PRO A 13 -41.98 42.58 1.55
N ASP A 14 -41.80 41.92 2.68
CA ASP A 14 -41.77 42.59 4.00
C ASP A 14 -40.54 43.55 4.05
N GLU A 15 -40.70 44.74 4.64
CA GLU A 15 -39.65 45.79 4.66
C GLU A 15 -38.31 45.30 5.26
N GLU A 16 -38.39 44.45 6.28
CA GLU A 16 -37.23 43.85 6.94
C GLU A 16 -36.46 42.91 5.99
N ILE A 17 -37.19 42.13 5.19
CA ILE A 17 -36.60 41.22 4.19
C ILE A 17 -35.93 42.04 3.09
N GLN A 18 -36.55 43.14 2.64
CA GLN A 18 -35.97 44.02 1.65
C GLN A 18 -34.65 44.65 2.13
N HIS A 19 -34.59 45.07 3.39
CA HIS A 19 -33.36 45.60 3.99
C HIS A 19 -32.24 44.54 4.05
N LEU A 20 -32.57 43.31 4.44
CA LEU A 20 -31.62 42.20 4.46
C LEU A 20 -31.14 41.82 3.06
N GLU A 21 -32.03 41.76 2.07
CA GLU A 21 -31.66 41.49 0.68
C GLU A 21 -30.74 42.58 0.11
N SER A 22 -30.97 43.85 0.48
CA SER A 22 -30.08 44.95 0.11
C SER A 22 -28.69 44.78 0.71
N LEU A 23 -28.58 44.47 2.01
CA LEU A 23 -27.28 44.26 2.67
C LEU A 23 -26.51 43.04 2.13
N LEU A 24 -27.23 41.99 1.77
CA LEU A 24 -26.64 40.75 1.25
C LEU A 24 -26.36 40.79 -0.25
N SER A 25 -26.85 41.81 -0.97
CA SER A 25 -26.72 41.91 -2.43
C SER A 25 -25.25 41.95 -2.88
N ASP A 26 -24.38 42.63 -2.13
CA ASP A 26 -22.94 42.74 -2.42
C ASP A 26 -22.18 41.41 -2.28
N PHE A 27 -22.71 40.50 -1.46
CA PHE A 27 -22.13 39.17 -1.23
C PHE A 27 -22.68 38.11 -2.21
N ARG A 28 -23.63 38.48 -3.07
CA ARG A 28 -24.12 37.54 -4.09
C ARG A 28 -23.01 37.21 -5.07
N TYR A 29 -22.98 35.95 -5.48
CA TYR A 29 -22.03 35.45 -6.46
C TYR A 29 -22.19 36.24 -7.78
N GLN A 30 -21.19 37.06 -8.10
CA GLN A 30 -21.06 37.66 -9.42
C GLN A 30 -20.34 36.66 -10.33
N PRO A 31 -20.98 36.18 -11.42
CA PRO A 31 -20.31 35.32 -12.37
C PRO A 31 -19.19 36.11 -13.04
N ARG A 32 -17.96 35.95 -12.56
CA ARG A 32 -16.78 36.47 -13.23
C ARG A 32 -16.52 35.61 -14.46
N PRO A 33 -16.20 36.22 -15.62
CA PRO A 33 -15.74 35.47 -16.78
C PRO A 33 -14.52 34.66 -16.37
N PHE A 34 -14.58 33.35 -16.61
CA PHE A 34 -13.50 32.43 -16.32
C PHE A 34 -12.35 32.72 -17.29
N VAL A 35 -11.38 33.52 -16.85
CA VAL A 35 -10.15 33.77 -17.60
C VAL A 35 -9.25 32.55 -17.41
N VAL A 36 -9.16 31.71 -18.44
CA VAL A 36 -8.19 30.62 -18.46
C VAL A 36 -6.81 31.25 -18.64
N PRO A 37 -5.88 31.10 -17.69
CA PRO A 37 -4.50 31.55 -17.91
C PRO A 37 -3.93 30.76 -19.09
N GLU A 38 -3.54 31.48 -20.14
CA GLU A 38 -3.23 30.90 -21.46
C GLU A 38 -2.06 29.91 -21.41
N GLU A 39 -1.11 30.04 -20.48
CA GLU A 39 0.03 29.13 -20.42
C GLU A 39 0.44 28.80 -18.99
N ALA A 40 -0.14 27.74 -18.43
CA ALA A 40 0.49 27.05 -17.31
C ALA A 40 1.72 26.30 -17.85
N PRO A 41 2.96 26.59 -17.41
CA PRO A 41 4.12 25.84 -17.86
C PRO A 41 3.89 24.36 -17.49
N LYS A 42 3.87 23.52 -18.52
CA LYS A 42 3.72 22.07 -18.44
C LYS A 42 4.91 21.54 -17.65
N LYS A 43 4.82 21.52 -16.32
CA LYS A 43 5.84 20.95 -15.44
C LYS A 43 5.98 19.46 -15.80
N MET A 44 6.99 19.15 -16.62
CA MET A 44 7.49 17.80 -16.84
C MET A 44 8.12 17.31 -15.52
N ILE A 45 7.28 16.82 -14.61
CA ILE A 45 7.76 16.25 -13.33
C ILE A 45 8.25 14.79 -13.54
N PHE A 46 8.10 14.22 -14.74
CA PHE A 46 8.39 12.81 -15.01
C PHE A 46 9.73 12.52 -15.69
N SER A 47 10.63 13.50 -15.88
CA SER A 47 11.85 13.29 -16.67
C SER A 47 13.15 13.16 -15.87
N MET A 48 13.09 13.07 -14.53
CA MET A 48 14.30 12.92 -13.69
C MET A 48 14.21 11.79 -12.65
N LEU A 49 13.33 10.80 -12.82
CA LEU A 49 13.59 9.49 -12.21
C LEU A 49 14.69 8.82 -13.02
N SER A 50 15.90 9.32 -12.75
CA SER A 50 17.21 8.90 -13.19
C SER A 50 17.29 7.41 -13.51
N MET A 51 17.82 7.06 -14.68
CA MET A 51 18.19 5.68 -15.02
C MET A 51 19.10 5.01 -13.97
N SER A 52 19.69 5.77 -13.04
CA SER A 52 20.45 5.21 -11.91
C SER A 52 19.56 4.50 -10.87
N THR A 53 18.34 4.97 -10.60
CA THR A 53 17.46 4.32 -9.61
C THR A 53 16.87 3.02 -10.13
N LEU A 54 16.80 2.84 -11.46
CA LEU A 54 16.35 1.61 -12.08
C LEU A 54 17.26 0.42 -11.75
N ARG A 55 18.58 0.65 -11.66
CA ARG A 55 19.56 -0.39 -11.30
C ARG A 55 19.40 -0.85 -9.85
N TYR A 56 19.21 0.10 -8.93
CA TYR A 56 18.98 -0.23 -7.51
C TYR A 56 17.58 -0.84 -7.27
N GLY A 57 16.58 -0.44 -8.05
CA GLY A 57 15.24 -1.02 -8.00
C GLY A 57 15.22 -2.51 -8.29
N ALA A 58 15.98 -2.97 -9.30
CA ALA A 58 16.09 -4.39 -9.63
C ALA A 58 16.73 -5.22 -8.50
N ILE A 59 17.78 -4.70 -7.85
CA ILE A 59 18.45 -5.37 -6.73
C ILE A 59 17.52 -5.45 -5.51
N ALA A 60 16.81 -4.36 -5.19
CA ALA A 60 15.87 -4.34 -4.08
C ALA A 60 14.70 -5.32 -4.30
N ALA A 61 14.19 -5.43 -5.53
CA ALA A 61 13.14 -6.39 -5.87
C ALA A 61 13.61 -7.84 -5.71
N LEU A 62 14.83 -8.16 -6.16
CA LEU A 62 15.42 -9.49 -5.97
C LEU A 62 15.62 -9.82 -4.49
N ALA A 63 16.11 -8.88 -3.69
CA ALA A 63 16.30 -9.08 -2.25
C ALA A 63 14.97 -9.34 -1.52
N LEU A 64 13.90 -8.64 -1.88
CA LEU A 64 12.57 -8.89 -1.32
C LEU A 64 12.00 -10.24 -1.75
N LEU A 65 12.24 -10.66 -2.99
CA LEU A 65 11.78 -11.95 -3.49
C LEU A 65 12.51 -13.11 -2.80
N THR A 66 13.83 -13.01 -2.60
CA THR A 66 14.59 -14.03 -1.87
C THR A 66 14.21 -14.09 -0.39
N LEU A 67 14.01 -12.94 0.26
CA LEU A 67 13.50 -12.88 1.64
C LEU A 67 12.09 -13.48 1.74
N GLY A 68 11.19 -13.16 0.80
CA GLY A 68 9.84 -13.71 0.77
C GLY A 68 9.82 -15.23 0.62
N ILE A 69 10.62 -15.79 -0.31
CA ILE A 69 10.74 -17.23 -0.52
C ILE A 69 11.39 -17.92 0.68
N GLY A 70 12.46 -17.35 1.23
CA GLY A 70 13.15 -17.91 2.39
C GLY A 70 12.26 -17.93 3.63
N LEU A 71 11.50 -16.86 3.87
CA LEU A 71 10.56 -16.79 4.98
C LEU A 71 9.40 -17.78 4.79
N TRP A 72 8.87 -17.90 3.57
CA TRP A 72 7.82 -18.88 3.25
C TRP A 72 8.26 -20.33 3.52
N TYR A 73 9.48 -20.69 3.09
CA TYR A 73 10.03 -22.03 3.37
C TYR A 73 10.29 -22.25 4.86
N GLY A 74 10.81 -21.25 5.58
CA GLY A 74 11.05 -21.34 7.02
C GLY A 74 9.77 -21.56 7.84
N LEU A 75 8.67 -20.87 7.51
CA LEU A 75 7.38 -21.10 8.17
C LEU A 75 6.79 -22.48 7.84
N ARG A 76 7.11 -23.06 6.68
CA ARG A 76 6.62 -24.39 6.30
C ARG A 76 7.38 -25.50 7.01
N SER A 77 8.71 -25.37 7.16
CA SER A 77 9.54 -26.35 7.86
C SER A 77 9.32 -26.40 9.37
N ALA A 78 8.87 -25.29 10.00
CA ALA A 78 8.55 -25.29 11.43
C ALA A 78 7.41 -26.28 11.80
N ASN A 79 6.54 -26.61 10.85
CA ASN A 79 5.45 -27.56 11.07
C ASN A 79 5.86 -29.03 10.89
N GLU A 80 7.07 -29.31 10.38
CA GLU A 80 7.52 -30.69 10.08
C GLU A 80 8.46 -31.26 11.15
N VAL A 81 9.04 -30.40 12.01
CA VAL A 81 10.03 -30.83 13.03
C VAL A 81 9.38 -31.41 14.30
N GLU A 82 8.07 -31.30 14.49
CA GLU A 82 7.40 -31.83 15.69
C GLU A 82 7.07 -33.34 15.63
N GLN A 83 7.35 -34.04 14.52
CA GLN A 83 7.02 -35.48 14.38
C GLN A 83 8.16 -36.48 14.59
N VAL A 84 9.40 -36.06 14.88
CA VAL A 84 10.55 -37.00 14.99
C VAL A 84 10.95 -37.36 16.43
N VAL A 85 10.28 -36.85 17.48
CA VAL A 85 10.58 -37.23 18.88
C VAL A 85 9.36 -37.81 19.59
N ARG A 86 8.87 -38.96 19.10
CA ARG A 86 8.13 -39.93 19.92
C ARG A 86 8.54 -41.35 19.55
N GLN A 87 9.79 -41.69 19.84
CA GLN A 87 10.23 -43.08 19.93
C GLN A 87 9.93 -43.57 21.36
N PRO A 88 9.12 -44.62 21.55
CA PRO A 88 8.79 -45.11 22.88
C PRO A 88 10.03 -45.74 23.51
N GLN A 89 10.55 -45.12 24.57
CA GLN A 89 11.61 -45.68 25.39
C GLN A 89 11.09 -46.95 26.09
N GLN A 90 11.72 -48.06 25.74
CA GLN A 90 11.58 -49.35 26.40
C GLN A 90 12.32 -49.26 27.75
N SER A 91 11.56 -49.41 28.82
CA SER A 91 12.01 -49.37 30.21
C SER A 91 12.78 -50.63 30.61
N THR A 92 13.92 -50.44 31.29
CA THR A 92 14.47 -51.43 32.25
C THR A 92 14.84 -50.74 33.57
N PRO A 93 14.64 -51.40 34.74
CA PRO A 93 14.63 -50.75 36.05
C PRO A 93 15.94 -50.89 36.87
N VAL A 94 16.36 -49.77 37.53
CA VAL A 94 16.77 -49.64 38.97
C VAL A 94 18.11 -50.35 39.41
N PRO A 95 18.88 -49.95 40.47
CA PRO A 95 18.76 -48.89 41.51
C PRO A 95 19.99 -47.97 41.82
N THR A 96 19.70 -46.85 42.49
CA THR A 96 20.30 -46.32 43.75
C THR A 96 21.82 -46.07 43.87
N VAL A 97 22.21 -44.83 44.22
CA VAL A 97 22.81 -44.43 45.52
C VAL A 97 23.06 -42.89 45.58
N ALA A 98 22.51 -42.30 46.65
CA ALA A 98 22.91 -41.13 47.45
C ALA A 98 23.19 -39.74 46.82
N ALA A 99 22.23 -38.84 47.06
CA ALA A 99 22.34 -37.66 47.93
C ALA A 99 23.72 -36.98 48.10
N ASN A 100 23.76 -35.66 47.84
CA ASN A 100 24.06 -34.71 48.91
C ASN A 100 23.65 -33.26 48.58
N ASN A 101 23.26 -32.59 49.67
CA ASN A 101 22.71 -31.25 49.81
C ASN A 101 23.67 -30.12 49.38
N ALA A 102 23.08 -28.99 48.94
CA ALA A 102 23.31 -27.64 49.51
C ALA A 102 22.46 -26.64 48.68
N GLU A 103 21.38 -26.03 49.20
CA GLU A 103 21.34 -24.94 50.20
C GLU A 103 21.44 -23.53 49.56
N VAL A 104 20.27 -22.84 49.52
CA VAL A 104 20.04 -21.42 49.89
C VAL A 104 20.50 -20.28 48.93
N LYS A 105 19.58 -19.40 48.46
CA LYS A 105 19.12 -18.14 49.10
C LYS A 105 18.32 -17.19 48.15
N GLN A 106 17.14 -16.78 48.62
CA GLN A 106 16.44 -15.46 48.55
C GLN A 106 16.65 -14.46 47.37
N ALA A 107 15.57 -14.24 46.60
CA ALA A 107 14.71 -13.03 46.48
C ALA A 107 15.32 -11.59 46.25
N PRO A 108 14.50 -10.53 46.10
CA PRO A 108 13.94 -10.00 44.85
C PRO A 108 14.47 -8.58 44.50
N GLY A 109 14.54 -8.23 43.21
CA GLY A 109 15.06 -6.94 42.74
C GLY A 109 14.17 -6.26 41.71
N VAL A 110 13.33 -5.35 42.19
CA VAL A 110 12.51 -4.36 41.48
C VAL A 110 13.30 -3.55 40.44
N THR A 111 12.72 -3.32 39.25
CA THR A 111 12.65 -1.99 38.60
C THR A 111 11.55 -2.02 37.54
N ALA A 112 10.37 -1.52 37.91
CA ALA A 112 9.30 -1.20 36.96
C ALA A 112 9.63 0.14 36.28
N LEU A 113 9.97 0.11 35.00
CA LEU A 113 10.03 1.33 34.18
C LEU A 113 8.61 1.70 33.75
N GLN A 114 7.98 2.58 34.53
CA GLN A 114 6.76 3.27 34.12
C GLN A 114 7.09 4.23 32.98
N THR A 115 6.78 3.80 31.76
CA THR A 115 6.78 4.69 30.58
C THR A 115 5.46 5.46 30.58
N VAL A 116 5.55 6.74 30.94
CA VAL A 116 4.46 7.71 30.82
C VAL A 116 4.12 7.88 29.34
N LYS A 117 2.99 7.29 28.91
CA LYS A 117 2.42 7.51 27.58
C LYS A 117 1.76 8.89 27.57
N HIS A 118 2.43 9.86 26.95
CA HIS A 118 1.78 11.13 26.58
C HIS A 118 0.69 10.83 25.55
N ALA A 119 -0.57 11.02 25.96
CA ALA A 119 -1.73 10.99 25.08
C ALA A 119 -1.65 12.18 24.11
N ALA A 120 -1.12 11.94 22.92
CA ALA A 120 -1.19 12.87 21.81
C ALA A 120 -2.64 12.94 21.34
N ILE A 121 -3.28 14.09 21.60
CA ILE A 121 -4.61 14.43 21.10
C ILE A 121 -4.54 14.48 19.57
N ALA A 122 -4.94 13.39 18.93
CA ALA A 122 -5.02 13.27 17.48
C ALA A 122 -6.21 14.12 16.98
N ARG A 123 -5.90 15.25 16.33
CA ARG A 123 -6.91 16.03 15.59
C ARG A 123 -7.36 15.23 14.36
N PRO A 124 -8.67 15.06 14.12
CA PRO A 124 -9.14 14.33 12.94
C PRO A 124 -8.84 15.15 11.68
N ILE A 125 -7.87 14.70 10.90
CA ILE A 125 -7.59 15.24 9.57
C ILE A 125 -8.70 14.75 8.65
N VAL A 126 -9.72 15.58 8.43
CA VAL A 126 -10.76 15.37 7.42
C VAL A 126 -10.11 15.48 6.04
N ARG A 127 -9.67 14.34 5.50
CA ARG A 127 -9.15 14.24 4.13
C ARG A 127 -10.34 14.27 3.17
N LYS A 128 -10.51 15.37 2.45
CA LYS A 128 -11.48 15.47 1.35
C LYS A 128 -11.15 14.38 0.30
N PRO A 129 -12.13 13.62 -0.19
CA PRO A 129 -11.90 12.59 -1.19
C PRO A 129 -11.40 13.26 -2.47
N LYS A 130 -10.18 12.88 -2.87
CA LYS A 130 -9.58 13.28 -4.15
C LYS A 130 -10.39 12.60 -5.24
N VAL A 131 -11.25 13.36 -5.92
CA VAL A 131 -11.98 12.90 -7.11
C VAL A 131 -10.94 12.56 -8.18
N ILE A 132 -10.67 11.27 -8.33
CA ILE A 132 -9.85 10.72 -9.41
C ILE A 132 -10.66 10.93 -10.67
N LYS A 133 -10.33 11.97 -11.43
CA LYS A 133 -10.85 12.19 -12.77
C LYS A 133 -10.45 10.97 -13.60
N ARG A 134 -11.44 10.16 -13.98
CA ARG A 134 -11.28 9.03 -14.90
C ARG A 134 -10.66 9.59 -16.17
N ALA A 135 -9.40 9.27 -16.40
CA ALA A 135 -8.76 9.52 -17.68
C ALA A 135 -9.58 8.81 -18.75
N THR A 136 -9.72 9.49 -19.89
CA THR A 136 -10.49 9.10 -21.05
C THR A 136 -10.27 7.64 -21.44
N ASP A 137 -11.33 6.84 -21.35
CA ASP A 137 -11.40 5.40 -21.61
C ASP A 137 -10.63 4.95 -22.87
N LYS A 138 -10.70 5.77 -23.92
CA LYS A 138 -10.06 5.52 -25.22
C LYS A 138 -8.54 5.44 -25.17
N GLN A 139 -7.89 6.18 -24.26
CA GLN A 139 -6.44 6.14 -24.12
C GLN A 139 -6.00 4.84 -23.42
N LEU A 140 -6.82 4.34 -22.50
CA LEU A 140 -6.56 3.09 -21.78
C LEU A 140 -6.69 1.89 -22.72
N GLU A 141 -7.62 1.94 -23.66
CA GLU A 141 -7.81 0.91 -24.69
C GLU A 141 -6.58 0.82 -25.63
N LEU A 142 -6.08 1.96 -26.10
CA LEU A 142 -4.90 2.04 -26.97
C LEU A 142 -3.63 1.56 -26.24
N GLU A 143 -3.46 1.93 -24.97
CA GLU A 143 -2.38 1.42 -24.12
C GLU A 143 -2.50 -0.10 -23.89
N GLY A 144 -3.71 -0.63 -23.78
CA GLY A 144 -4.00 -2.06 -23.66
C GLY A 144 -3.61 -2.86 -24.90
N GLU A 145 -3.90 -2.33 -26.10
CA GLU A 145 -3.51 -2.96 -27.36
C GLU A 145 -1.98 -3.04 -27.52
N MET A 146 -1.27 -1.93 -27.24
CA MET A 146 0.19 -1.94 -27.29
C MET A 146 0.81 -2.88 -26.25
N ALA A 147 0.21 -3.01 -25.06
CA ALA A 147 0.68 -3.94 -24.05
C ALA A 147 0.55 -5.40 -24.53
N LYS A 148 -0.58 -5.73 -25.18
CA LYS A 148 -0.82 -7.06 -25.76
C LYS A 148 0.22 -7.42 -26.84
N GLU A 149 0.52 -6.49 -27.74
CA GLU A 149 1.54 -6.71 -28.79
C GLU A 149 2.92 -6.98 -28.19
N LYS A 150 3.33 -6.20 -27.17
CA LYS A 150 4.60 -6.40 -26.47
C LYS A 150 4.70 -7.77 -25.80
N VAL A 151 3.61 -8.24 -25.18
CA VAL A 151 3.56 -9.55 -24.55
C VAL A 151 3.70 -10.66 -25.60
N LEU A 152 2.97 -10.57 -26.71
CA LEU A 152 3.07 -11.54 -27.81
C LEU A 152 4.48 -11.58 -28.40
N TYR A 153 5.10 -10.43 -28.62
CA TYR A 153 6.46 -10.33 -29.12
C TYR A 153 7.47 -10.97 -28.15
N ALA A 154 7.36 -10.67 -26.85
CA ALA A 154 8.22 -11.28 -25.84
C ALA A 154 8.09 -12.81 -25.82
N LEU A 155 6.87 -13.32 -25.94
CA LEU A 155 6.59 -14.76 -25.93
C LEU A 155 7.13 -15.47 -27.20
N GLN A 156 7.08 -14.79 -28.35
CA GLN A 156 7.73 -15.26 -29.58
C GLN A 156 9.26 -15.25 -29.46
N LEU A 157 9.83 -14.27 -28.77
CA LEU A 157 11.28 -14.19 -28.59
C LEU A 157 11.79 -15.29 -27.64
N THR A 158 11.06 -15.54 -26.55
CA THR A 158 11.42 -16.59 -25.58
C THR A 158 11.27 -17.98 -26.17
N SER A 159 10.21 -18.24 -26.95
CA SER A 159 10.04 -19.53 -27.65
C SER A 159 11.20 -19.80 -28.61
N LYS A 160 11.63 -18.80 -29.40
CA LYS A 160 12.81 -18.93 -30.26
C LYS A 160 14.09 -19.27 -29.49
N GLN A 161 14.29 -18.66 -28.31
CA GLN A 161 15.46 -19.00 -27.48
C GLN A 161 15.37 -20.41 -26.91
N LEU A 162 14.18 -20.84 -26.49
CA LEU A 162 13.95 -22.19 -25.99
C LEU A 162 14.27 -23.26 -27.04
N ASP A 163 13.91 -23.01 -28.31
CA ASP A 163 14.26 -23.89 -29.43
C ASP A 163 15.77 -23.98 -29.69
N VAL A 164 16.51 -22.89 -29.47
CA VAL A 164 17.97 -22.89 -29.58
C VAL A 164 18.60 -23.72 -28.46
N ILE A 165 18.11 -23.56 -27.23
CA ILE A 165 18.58 -24.33 -26.08
C ILE A 165 18.25 -25.81 -26.25
N ALA A 166 17.03 -26.14 -26.67
CA ALA A 166 16.60 -27.51 -26.92
C ALA A 166 17.48 -28.19 -27.97
N ARG A 167 17.76 -27.51 -29.09
CA ARG A 167 18.69 -28.03 -30.12
C ARG A 167 20.10 -28.24 -29.57
N LYS A 168 20.60 -27.32 -28.74
CA LYS A 168 21.94 -27.44 -28.13
C LYS A 168 22.05 -28.65 -27.20
N ILE A 169 21.03 -28.89 -26.37
CA ILE A 169 20.98 -30.07 -25.49
C ILE A 169 20.98 -31.35 -26.34
N GLN A 170 20.23 -31.37 -27.44
CA GLN A 170 20.13 -32.54 -28.31
C GLN A 170 21.44 -32.84 -29.07
N THR A 171 22.21 -31.81 -29.44
CA THR A 171 23.57 -31.99 -30.01
C THR A 171 24.60 -32.45 -28.99
N ASP A 172 24.50 -32.02 -27.73
CA ASP A 172 25.47 -32.41 -26.67
C ASP A 172 25.22 -33.84 -26.15
N THR A 173 24.08 -34.46 -26.48
CA THR A 173 23.69 -35.81 -26.01
C THR A 173 24.00 -36.93 -27.02
N ASN A 174 24.48 -36.61 -28.23
CA ASN A 174 24.96 -37.58 -29.24
C ASN A 174 26.48 -37.51 -29.39
#